data_AF-A0AAJ0CL86-F1
#
_entry.id   AF-A0AAJ0CL86-F1
#
_cell.length_a   1.000
_cell.length_b   1.000
_cell.length_c   1.000
_cell.angle_alpha   90.00
_cell.angle_beta   90.00
_cell.angle_gamma   90.00
#
_symmetry.space_group_name_H-M   'P 1'
#
loop_
_entity.id
_entity.type
_entity.pdbx_description
1 polymer ?
#
loop_
_entity_poly.entity_id
_entity_poly.type
_entity_poly.pdbx_seq_one_letter_code
_entity_poly.pdbx_strand_id
1 'polypeptide(L)'
;MRFFTNLTLLLSSLMLCHGYYLDVSCDKKQQAVVEKWVKNAVDLASAALTTLRFLEDAAGVDEKLLGPVCTASNELMKTLFRRVLTNNRVDASNERYKEIKSRFEKIIHHDPQRNGVPEVTPPNLNVPNNPSHDLPPVERQADRFKHLFSEDLVIYCDYSRFEEGRTCGAIENPTSACDTSTGVTVDIDSWYTECKNSLTSDSKWSSWVQPLAPGPRQIQLCPGYLSRASDRHYQVLEDIRHALTVTAFEPPHDHPLLPEFEPYEADGEVVQGDVTPPVQYAYLGDAIMLEAMLKALRPEGMDPIRTEQEPVGWIKARAAGRRLDGGTSRSASHNVYYAIGSKLSIAPAGGQLLTIMKTSGRFTYLYPPEPGDLTV
;
A
#
# COMPACT_ATOMS: atom_id res chain seq x y z
N MET A 1 -29.93 33.93 18.21
CA MET A 1 -28.72 33.10 18.00
C MET A 1 -29.07 31.79 17.26
N ARG A 2 -29.41 31.85 15.96
CA ARG A 2 -29.62 30.65 15.10
C ARG A 2 -28.86 30.69 13.77
N PHE A 3 -28.12 31.77 13.51
CA PHE A 3 -27.33 31.95 12.28
C PHE A 3 -25.92 31.33 12.36
N PHE A 4 -25.41 31.04 13.56
CA PHE A 4 -24.07 30.47 13.72
C PHE A 4 -23.99 28.97 13.42
N THR A 5 -25.07 28.21 13.57
CA THR A 5 -25.08 26.75 13.35
C THR A 5 -25.08 26.34 11.87
N ASN A 6 -25.54 27.22 10.97
CA ASN A 6 -25.53 26.92 9.53
C ASN A 6 -24.19 27.28 8.86
N LEU A 7 -23.39 28.18 9.46
CA LEU A 7 -22.09 28.59 8.92
C LEU A 7 -21.01 27.52 9.17
N THR A 8 -21.06 26.82 10.31
CA THR A 8 -20.13 25.70 10.61
C THR A 8 -20.31 24.50 9.67
N LEU A 9 -21.53 24.25 9.16
CA LEU A 9 -21.83 23.16 8.22
C LEU A 9 -21.31 23.43 6.79
N LEU A 10 -21.27 24.70 6.39
CA LEU A 10 -20.69 25.14 5.11
C LEU A 10 -19.15 25.20 5.15
N LEU A 11 -18.55 25.49 6.31
CA LEU A 11 -17.10 25.44 6.49
C LEU A 11 -16.58 24.00 6.63
N SER A 12 -17.35 23.08 7.21
CA SER A 12 -16.97 21.65 7.28
C SER A 12 -17.04 20.92 5.94
N SER A 13 -17.63 21.53 4.91
CA SER A 13 -17.67 20.97 3.54
C SER A 13 -16.56 21.51 2.64
N LEU A 14 -15.78 22.50 3.10
CA LEU A 14 -14.43 22.80 2.58
C LEU A 14 -13.42 21.81 3.16
N MET A 15 -13.76 20.52 3.18
CA MET A 15 -12.78 19.46 3.35
C MET A 15 -11.77 19.66 2.24
N LEU A 16 -10.55 20.07 2.62
CA LEU A 16 -9.40 20.07 1.74
C LEU A 16 -9.34 18.66 1.15
N CYS A 17 -9.74 18.53 -0.12
CA CYS A 17 -9.56 17.28 -0.84
C CYS A 17 -8.06 17.14 -1.00
N HIS A 18 -7.49 16.12 -0.37
CA HIS A 18 -6.10 15.79 -0.53
C HIS A 18 -5.99 15.01 -1.83
N GLY A 19 -5.12 15.47 -2.72
CA GLY A 19 -4.86 14.83 -3.99
C GLY A 19 -3.70 13.86 -3.90
N TYR A 20 -3.63 12.97 -4.87
CA TYR A 20 -2.33 12.44 -5.27
C TYR A 20 -1.97 12.92 -6.67
N TYR A 21 -0.68 13.13 -6.88
CA TYR A 21 -0.11 13.69 -8.10
C TYR A 21 0.91 12.72 -8.66
N LEU A 22 0.89 12.54 -9.99
CA LEU A 22 1.96 11.85 -10.70
C LEU A 22 2.92 12.89 -11.27
N ASP A 23 4.20 12.75 -10.94
CA ASP A 23 5.22 13.60 -11.52
C ASP A 23 5.50 13.22 -12.99
N VAL A 24 6.03 14.18 -13.75
CA VAL A 24 6.35 13.99 -15.18
C VAL A 24 7.47 12.98 -15.43
N SER A 25 8.19 12.55 -14.40
CA SER A 25 9.11 11.41 -14.44
C SER A 25 8.41 10.10 -14.83
N CYS A 26 7.08 10.02 -14.66
CA CYS A 26 6.30 8.88 -15.13
C CYS A 26 5.98 9.02 -16.62
N ASP A 27 6.57 8.17 -17.47
CA ASP A 27 6.17 8.10 -18.88
C ASP A 27 4.73 7.57 -19.03
N LYS A 28 4.16 7.64 -20.25
CA LYS A 28 2.77 7.20 -20.48
C LYS A 28 2.49 5.74 -20.10
N LYS A 29 3.45 4.82 -20.30
CA LYS A 29 3.31 3.41 -19.93
C LYS A 29 3.31 3.28 -18.41
N GLN A 30 4.26 3.95 -17.76
CA GLN A 30 4.39 3.96 -16.30
C GLN A 30 3.17 4.59 -15.62
N GLN A 31 2.69 5.72 -16.13
CA GLN A 31 1.49 6.39 -15.64
C GLN A 31 0.30 5.44 -15.58
N ALA A 32 -0.03 4.77 -16.69
CA ALA A 32 -1.15 3.84 -16.73
C ALA A 32 -1.02 2.68 -15.72
N VAL A 33 0.20 2.19 -15.52
CA VAL A 33 0.49 1.13 -14.53
C VAL A 33 0.31 1.67 -13.10
N VAL A 34 0.87 2.84 -12.80
CA VAL A 34 0.79 3.44 -11.46
C VAL A 34 -0.64 3.85 -11.11
N GLU A 35 -1.40 4.41 -12.04
CA GLU A 35 -2.83 4.70 -11.86
C GLU A 35 -3.62 3.44 -11.52
N LYS A 36 -3.39 2.34 -12.25
CA LYS A 36 -3.99 1.03 -11.93
C LYS A 36 -3.62 0.57 -10.51
N TRP A 37 -2.37 0.77 -10.09
CA TRP A 37 -1.92 0.38 -8.75
C TRP A 37 -2.54 1.25 -7.65
N VAL A 38 -2.59 2.57 -7.82
CA VAL A 38 -3.20 3.50 -6.85
C VAL A 38 -4.68 3.19 -6.69
N LYS A 39 -5.42 3.04 -7.80
CA LYS A 39 -6.83 2.64 -7.78
C LYS A 39 -7.06 1.37 -6.97
N ASN A 40 -6.26 0.33 -7.24
CA ASN A 40 -6.42 -0.95 -6.56
C ASN A 40 -5.94 -0.92 -5.10
N ALA A 41 -4.94 -0.10 -4.77
CA ALA A 41 -4.53 0.15 -3.39
C ALA A 41 -5.66 0.80 -2.58
N VAL A 42 -6.37 1.78 -3.16
CA VAL A 42 -7.56 2.40 -2.56
C VAL A 42 -8.69 1.36 -2.41
N ASP A 43 -8.91 0.50 -3.41
CA ASP A 43 -9.89 -0.59 -3.32
C ASP A 43 -9.55 -1.60 -2.20
N LEU A 44 -8.26 -1.89 -1.97
CA LEU A 44 -7.79 -2.72 -0.86
C LEU A 44 -8.03 -2.03 0.49
N ALA A 45 -7.67 -0.74 0.62
CA ALA A 45 -7.93 0.04 1.84
C ALA A 45 -9.43 0.13 2.16
N SER A 46 -10.27 0.32 1.14
CA SER A 46 -11.74 0.32 1.24
C SER A 46 -12.29 -1.02 1.74
N ALA A 47 -11.76 -2.13 1.22
CA ALA A 47 -12.11 -3.47 1.70
C ALA A 47 -11.72 -3.67 3.17
N ALA A 48 -10.50 -3.27 3.55
CA ALA A 48 -10.04 -3.31 4.94
C ALA A 48 -10.97 -2.51 5.87
N LEU A 49 -11.32 -1.28 5.49
CA LEU A 49 -12.19 -0.42 6.29
C LEU A 49 -13.61 -0.99 6.41
N THR A 50 -14.12 -1.59 5.34
CA THR A 50 -15.42 -2.28 5.35
C THR A 50 -15.39 -3.45 6.33
N THR A 51 -14.34 -4.28 6.29
CA THR A 51 -14.17 -5.38 7.25
C THR A 51 -14.03 -4.89 8.69
N LEU A 52 -13.30 -3.80 8.93
CA LEU A 52 -13.17 -3.20 10.26
C LEU A 52 -14.53 -2.77 10.82
N ARG A 53 -15.34 -2.06 10.03
CA ARG A 53 -16.68 -1.61 10.42
C ARG A 53 -17.62 -2.78 10.66
N PHE A 54 -17.57 -3.80 9.80
CA PHE A 54 -18.34 -5.02 9.98
C PHE A 54 -18.01 -5.74 11.30
N LEU A 55 -16.73 -5.81 11.68
CA LEU A 55 -16.31 -6.39 12.96
C LEU A 55 -16.71 -5.51 14.17
N GLU A 56 -16.75 -4.19 13.99
CA GLU A 56 -17.24 -3.23 14.98
C GLU A 56 -18.74 -3.42 15.24
N ASP A 57 -19.55 -3.53 14.18
CA ASP A 57 -20.99 -3.79 14.30
C ASP A 57 -21.30 -5.17 14.90
N ALA A 58 -20.43 -6.15 14.64
CA ALA A 58 -20.52 -7.49 15.22
C ALA A 58 -19.99 -7.56 16.68
N ALA A 59 -19.44 -6.47 17.24
CA ALA A 59 -18.89 -6.44 18.58
C ALA A 59 -19.99 -6.58 19.64
N GLY A 60 -20.28 -7.82 20.02
CA GLY A 60 -21.36 -8.14 20.97
C GLY A 60 -22.13 -9.39 20.60
N VAL A 61 -22.14 -9.75 19.32
CA VAL A 61 -22.77 -10.96 18.80
C VAL A 61 -22.00 -12.19 19.30
N ASP A 62 -22.72 -13.25 19.68
CA ASP A 62 -22.10 -14.54 20.01
C ASP A 62 -21.35 -15.08 18.79
N GLU A 63 -20.11 -15.54 18.98
CA GLU A 63 -19.25 -16.08 17.91
C GLU A 63 -19.93 -17.26 17.18
N LYS A 64 -20.82 -17.99 17.84
CA LYS A 64 -21.61 -19.08 17.23
C LYS A 64 -22.68 -18.60 16.25
N LEU A 65 -23.09 -17.34 16.36
CA LEU A 65 -24.08 -16.70 15.47
C LEU A 65 -23.41 -15.93 14.34
N LEU A 66 -22.08 -15.83 14.34
CA LEU A 66 -21.34 -15.18 13.28
C LEU A 66 -21.33 -16.05 12.03
N GLY A 67 -21.73 -15.46 10.91
CA GLY A 67 -21.57 -16.10 9.60
C GLY A 67 -20.10 -16.35 9.26
N PRO A 68 -19.80 -17.25 8.30
CA PRO A 68 -18.43 -17.64 7.95
C PRO A 68 -17.50 -16.45 7.65
N VAL A 69 -18.00 -15.42 6.96
CA VAL A 69 -17.24 -14.20 6.62
C VAL A 69 -16.79 -13.43 7.85
N CYS A 70 -17.65 -13.32 8.87
CA CYS A 70 -17.30 -12.62 10.12
C CYS A 70 -16.29 -13.39 10.94
N THR A 71 -16.47 -14.71 11.04
CA THR A 71 -15.50 -15.59 11.69
C THR A 71 -14.13 -15.49 11.02
N ALA A 72 -14.10 -15.55 9.69
CA ALA A 72 -12.87 -15.45 8.91
C ALA A 72 -12.17 -14.08 9.08
N SER A 73 -12.94 -12.99 9.06
CA SER A 73 -12.45 -11.62 9.29
C SER A 73 -11.92 -11.42 10.71
N ASN A 74 -12.59 -12.00 11.71
CA ASN A 74 -12.16 -11.93 13.11
C ASN A 74 -10.86 -12.73 13.33
N GLU A 75 -10.73 -13.90 12.71
CA GLU A 75 -9.48 -14.68 12.74
C GLU A 75 -8.31 -13.95 12.06
N LEU A 76 -8.57 -13.26 10.94
CA LEU A 76 -7.56 -12.40 10.30
C LEU A 76 -7.10 -11.29 11.26
N MET A 77 -8.04 -10.63 11.94
CA MET A 77 -7.75 -9.62 12.96
C MET A 77 -6.94 -10.19 14.13
N LYS A 78 -7.34 -11.35 14.69
CA LYS A 78 -6.61 -12.05 15.75
C LYS A 78 -5.18 -12.40 15.32
N THR A 79 -5.00 -12.76 14.05
CA THR A 79 -3.71 -13.19 13.51
C THR A 79 -2.73 -12.03 13.33
N LEU A 80 -3.20 -10.92 12.75
CA LEU A 80 -2.34 -9.79 12.39
C LEU A 80 -2.26 -8.72 13.48
N PHE A 81 -3.32 -8.55 14.26
CA PHE A 81 -3.51 -7.41 15.14
C PHE A 81 -4.04 -7.82 16.51
N ARG A 82 -3.55 -8.94 17.08
CA ARG A 82 -4.03 -9.49 18.36
C ARG A 82 -4.22 -8.45 19.48
N ARG A 83 -3.36 -7.43 19.55
CA ARG A 83 -3.37 -6.37 20.57
C ARG A 83 -4.47 -5.31 20.41
N VAL A 84 -5.14 -5.25 19.26
CA VAL A 84 -6.28 -4.33 19.06
C VAL A 84 -7.59 -4.92 19.54
N LEU A 85 -7.57 -6.19 19.95
CA LEU A 85 -8.72 -6.91 20.47
C LEU A 85 -8.80 -6.80 21.99
N THR A 86 -10.00 -6.54 22.50
CA THR A 86 -10.34 -6.64 23.92
C THR A 86 -11.22 -7.88 24.10
N ASN A 87 -10.81 -8.83 24.94
CA ASN A 87 -11.52 -10.11 25.13
C ASN A 87 -11.77 -10.87 23.81
N ASN A 88 -10.77 -10.91 22.92
CA ASN A 88 -10.85 -11.52 21.58
C ASN A 88 -11.90 -10.91 20.64
N ARG A 89 -12.35 -9.68 20.93
CA ARG A 89 -13.30 -8.93 20.10
C ARG A 89 -12.74 -7.57 19.73
N VAL A 90 -13.15 -7.06 18.58
CA VAL A 90 -12.82 -5.69 18.18
C VAL A 90 -13.42 -4.73 19.20
N ASP A 91 -12.61 -3.76 19.61
CA ASP A 91 -12.98 -2.71 20.54
C ASP A 91 -12.73 -1.35 19.89
N ALA A 92 -13.80 -0.67 19.49
CA ALA A 92 -13.73 0.64 18.84
C ALA A 92 -13.09 1.72 19.73
N SER A 93 -13.08 1.52 21.05
CA SER A 93 -12.43 2.44 21.99
C SER A 93 -10.91 2.25 22.05
N ASN A 94 -10.39 1.12 21.55
CA ASN A 94 -8.96 0.81 21.55
C ASN A 94 -8.20 1.77 20.61
N GLU A 95 -7.23 2.53 21.16
CA GLU A 95 -6.46 3.52 20.40
C GLU A 95 -5.68 2.93 19.22
N ARG A 96 -5.24 1.66 19.32
CA ARG A 96 -4.55 0.99 18.19
C ARG A 96 -5.52 0.60 17.09
N TYR A 97 -6.75 0.22 17.46
CA TYR A 97 -7.80 -0.02 16.47
C TYR A 97 -8.15 1.27 15.73
N LYS A 98 -8.33 2.37 16.45
CA LYS A 98 -8.54 3.71 15.87
C LYS A 98 -7.38 4.10 14.94
N GLU A 99 -6.14 3.82 15.33
CA GLU A 99 -4.97 4.08 14.48
C GLU A 99 -5.02 3.30 13.16
N ILE A 100 -5.32 2.00 13.20
CA ILE A 100 -5.46 1.17 11.98
C ILE A 100 -6.58 1.70 11.08
N LYS A 101 -7.75 1.97 11.67
CA LYS A 101 -8.91 2.51 10.96
C LYS A 101 -8.58 3.85 10.29
N SER A 102 -7.94 4.76 11.02
CA SER A 102 -7.52 6.07 10.53
C SER A 102 -6.54 5.97 9.35
N ARG A 103 -5.61 5.00 9.35
CA ARG A 103 -4.66 4.79 8.24
C ARG A 103 -5.38 4.45 6.93
N PHE A 104 -6.33 3.52 6.96
CA PHE A 104 -7.11 3.19 5.75
C PHE A 104 -8.03 4.33 5.34
N GLU A 105 -8.63 5.03 6.30
CA GLU A 105 -9.42 6.22 6.01
C GLU A 105 -8.57 7.27 5.28
N LYS A 106 -7.36 7.58 5.76
CA LYS A 106 -6.46 8.54 5.09
C LYS A 106 -6.18 8.17 3.64
N ILE A 107 -5.91 6.90 3.34
CA ILE A 107 -5.67 6.43 1.96
C ILE A 107 -6.89 6.69 1.08
N ILE A 108 -8.09 6.37 1.57
CA ILE A 108 -9.34 6.59 0.82
C ILE A 108 -9.60 8.08 0.59
N HIS A 109 -9.18 8.97 1.52
CA HIS A 109 -9.33 10.41 1.35
C HIS A 109 -8.44 11.00 0.24
N HIS A 110 -7.38 10.30 -0.18
CA HIS A 110 -6.49 10.73 -1.27
C HIS A 110 -6.98 10.30 -2.67
N ASP A 111 -8.11 9.60 -2.75
CA ASP A 111 -8.82 9.31 -3.99
C ASP A 111 -10.33 9.57 -3.80
N PRO A 112 -10.72 10.84 -3.61
CA PRO A 112 -12.11 11.19 -3.28
C PRO A 112 -13.08 10.80 -4.40
N GLN A 113 -12.60 10.72 -5.65
CA GLN A 113 -13.39 10.31 -6.81
C GLN A 113 -13.40 8.78 -7.02
N ARG A 114 -12.61 8.02 -6.25
CA ARG A 114 -12.52 6.54 -6.25
C ARG A 114 -12.19 5.92 -7.60
N ASN A 115 -11.44 6.63 -8.43
CA ASN A 115 -11.11 6.18 -9.77
C ASN A 115 -9.60 6.03 -9.98
N GLY A 116 -8.77 6.32 -8.97
CA GLY A 116 -7.31 6.33 -9.10
C GLY A 116 -6.85 7.16 -10.29
N VAL A 117 -7.47 8.32 -10.47
CA VAL A 117 -7.05 9.33 -11.44
C VAL A 117 -6.26 10.38 -10.68
N PRO A 118 -5.01 10.69 -11.08
CA PRO A 118 -4.22 11.68 -10.39
C PRO A 118 -4.87 13.05 -10.54
N GLU A 119 -4.67 13.90 -9.54
CA GLU A 119 -4.91 15.32 -9.73
C GLU A 119 -3.94 15.86 -10.79
N VAL A 120 -4.45 16.76 -11.63
CA VAL A 120 -3.60 17.42 -12.62
C VAL A 120 -2.65 18.32 -11.85
N THR A 121 -1.38 17.97 -11.80
CA THR A 121 -0.33 18.87 -11.32
C THR A 121 -0.47 20.17 -12.09
N PRO A 122 -0.78 21.30 -11.43
CA PRO A 122 -0.97 22.57 -12.12
C PRO A 122 0.24 22.79 -13.04
N PRO A 123 0.05 23.03 -14.34
CA PRO A 123 1.16 23.29 -15.24
C PRO A 123 1.92 24.47 -14.65
N ASN A 124 3.18 24.26 -14.28
CA ASN A 124 4.10 25.19 -13.64
C ASN A 124 3.70 26.65 -13.93
N LEU A 125 2.88 27.25 -13.06
CA LEU A 125 2.17 28.49 -13.40
C LEU A 125 3.12 29.69 -13.53
N ASN A 126 4.41 29.50 -13.22
CA ASN A 126 5.45 30.52 -13.31
C ASN A 126 6.82 29.97 -13.73
N VAL A 127 6.92 29.10 -14.74
CA VAL A 127 8.14 29.13 -15.57
C VAL A 127 7.84 30.09 -16.70
N PRO A 128 8.17 31.40 -16.59
CA PRO A 128 8.08 32.27 -17.75
C PRO A 128 8.87 31.61 -18.87
N ASN A 129 8.26 31.46 -20.05
CA ASN A 129 8.89 30.99 -21.29
C ASN A 129 10.05 31.90 -21.77
N ASN A 130 10.58 32.74 -20.88
CA ASN A 130 11.68 33.62 -21.13
C ASN A 130 12.89 33.07 -20.37
N PRO A 131 13.79 32.33 -21.04
CA PRO A 131 15.07 31.97 -20.45
C PRO A 131 15.89 33.25 -20.33
N SER A 132 15.72 34.02 -19.25
CA SER A 132 16.81 34.90 -18.85
C SER A 132 17.99 33.97 -18.56
N HIS A 133 19.05 34.13 -19.35
CA HIS A 133 20.24 33.29 -19.29
C HIS A 133 21.07 33.54 -18.00
N ASP A 134 20.60 34.44 -17.13
CA ASP A 134 21.39 34.97 -16.02
C ASP A 134 21.01 34.43 -14.63
N LEU A 135 19.94 33.61 -14.52
CA LEU A 135 19.64 32.91 -13.27
C LEU A 135 20.31 31.53 -13.25
N PRO A 136 21.05 31.16 -12.19
CA PRO A 136 21.69 29.87 -12.08
C PRO A 136 20.65 28.73 -12.22
N PRO A 137 20.98 27.61 -12.88
CA PRO A 137 20.03 26.52 -13.17
C PRO A 137 19.24 25.97 -11.97
N VAL A 138 19.78 26.13 -10.76
CA VAL A 138 19.23 25.62 -9.49
C VAL A 138 17.95 26.35 -9.07
N GLU A 139 17.77 27.63 -9.43
CA GLU A 139 16.58 28.41 -9.06
C GLU A 139 15.35 28.15 -9.95
N ARG A 140 15.49 27.40 -11.05
CA ARG A 140 14.40 27.21 -12.02
C ARG A 140 13.52 25.98 -11.79
N GLN A 141 13.86 25.09 -10.85
CA GLN A 141 13.10 23.86 -10.58
C GLN A 141 12.59 23.76 -9.14
N ALA A 142 13.28 24.38 -8.19
CA ALA A 142 12.79 24.55 -6.82
C ALA A 142 11.57 25.47 -6.86
N ASP A 143 10.37 24.88 -6.87
CA ASP A 143 9.06 25.48 -6.54
C ASP A 143 7.89 24.71 -7.21
N ARG A 144 8.15 23.66 -8.02
CA ARG A 144 7.10 22.93 -8.76
C ARG A 144 5.95 22.43 -7.89
N PHE A 145 6.25 21.99 -6.67
CA PHE A 145 5.25 21.49 -5.71
C PHE A 145 5.11 22.37 -4.45
N LYS A 146 5.63 23.60 -4.47
CA LYS A 146 5.54 24.51 -3.31
C LYS A 146 4.11 24.94 -2.97
N HIS A 147 3.20 24.80 -3.93
CA HIS A 147 1.78 25.08 -3.74
C HIS A 147 0.99 23.87 -3.21
N LEU A 148 1.59 22.68 -3.16
CA LEU A 148 0.95 21.50 -2.58
C LEU A 148 0.92 21.62 -1.06
N PHE A 149 -0.16 21.11 -0.47
CA PHE A 149 -0.29 20.99 0.97
C PHE A 149 0.61 19.86 1.50
N SER A 150 0.95 19.92 2.79
CA SER A 150 1.78 18.89 3.45
C SER A 150 1.15 17.49 3.45
N GLU A 151 -0.17 17.44 3.27
CA GLU A 151 -0.93 16.20 3.20
C GLU A 151 -1.06 15.69 1.76
N ASP A 152 -0.78 16.48 0.72
CA ASP A 152 -0.82 15.97 -0.66
C ASP A 152 0.28 14.92 -0.90
N LEU A 153 -0.04 13.95 -1.76
CA LEU A 153 0.86 12.84 -2.08
C LEU A 153 1.43 12.99 -3.49
N VAL A 154 2.75 13.01 -3.64
CA VAL A 154 3.41 13.01 -4.95
C VAL A 154 4.11 11.67 -5.18
N ILE A 155 3.87 11.07 -6.34
CA ILE A 155 4.48 9.81 -6.76
C ILE A 155 5.44 10.07 -7.93
N TYR A 156 6.68 9.65 -7.75
CA TYR A 156 7.77 9.77 -8.72
C TYR A 156 8.15 8.41 -9.30
N CYS A 157 8.40 8.35 -10.62
CA CYS A 157 8.80 7.12 -11.31
C CYS A 157 10.32 7.01 -11.54
N ASP A 158 11.07 8.10 -11.38
CA ASP A 158 12.53 8.11 -11.49
C ASP A 158 13.20 9.04 -10.46
N TYR A 159 14.54 9.11 -10.53
CA TYR A 159 15.38 9.90 -9.64
C TYR A 159 15.90 11.20 -10.28
N SER A 160 15.34 11.62 -11.42
CA SER A 160 15.85 12.75 -12.21
C SER A 160 15.81 14.09 -11.47
N ARG A 161 14.95 14.22 -10.45
CA ARG A 161 14.86 15.43 -9.60
C ARG A 161 16.01 15.58 -8.61
N PHE A 162 16.81 14.54 -8.39
CA PHE A 162 17.88 14.57 -7.39
C PHE A 162 19.19 15.06 -7.99
N GLU A 163 19.73 16.13 -7.43
CA GLU A 163 21.09 16.59 -7.69
C GLU A 163 22.03 16.00 -6.64
N GLU A 164 22.65 14.87 -6.97
CA GLU A 164 23.56 14.14 -6.07
C GLU A 164 24.89 14.84 -5.87
N GLY A 165 25.53 14.58 -4.72
CA GLY A 165 26.84 15.13 -4.40
C GLY A 165 26.80 16.53 -3.80
N ARG A 166 25.60 17.07 -3.53
CA ARG A 166 25.41 18.37 -2.89
C ARG A 166 24.10 18.48 -2.14
N THR A 167 24.07 19.38 -1.16
CA THR A 167 22.84 19.80 -0.47
C THR A 167 22.08 20.84 -1.31
N CYS A 168 20.81 21.10 -0.95
CA CYS A 168 20.03 22.16 -1.59
C CYS A 168 20.55 23.58 -1.29
N GLY A 169 21.45 23.73 -0.31
CA GLY A 169 22.22 24.96 -0.09
C GLY A 169 23.44 25.11 -0.99
N ALA A 170 23.57 24.27 -2.02
CA ALA A 170 24.73 24.20 -2.93
C ALA A 170 26.07 23.89 -2.23
N ILE A 171 26.03 23.23 -1.08
CA ILE A 171 27.24 22.75 -0.38
C ILE A 171 27.54 21.35 -0.89
N GLU A 172 28.76 21.12 -1.41
CA GLU A 172 29.22 19.80 -1.83
C GLU A 172 29.16 18.81 -0.66
N ASN A 173 28.47 17.68 -0.86
CA ASN A 173 28.39 16.58 0.08
C ASN A 173 28.10 15.27 -0.68
N PRO A 174 29.07 14.34 -0.76
CA PRO A 174 28.93 13.10 -1.53
C PRO A 174 27.88 12.13 -0.98
N THR A 175 27.45 12.31 0.28
CA THR A 175 26.41 11.46 0.91
C THR A 175 25.05 12.14 0.94
N SER A 176 24.85 13.21 0.17
CA SER A 176 23.56 13.91 0.10
C SER A 176 23.17 14.20 -1.34
N ALA A 177 21.87 14.35 -1.56
CA ALA A 177 21.29 14.86 -2.79
C ALA A 177 20.34 16.02 -2.48
N CYS A 178 20.23 16.97 -3.40
CA CYS A 178 19.15 17.96 -3.36
C CYS A 178 17.94 17.45 -4.13
N ASP A 179 16.79 17.32 -3.48
CA ASP A 179 15.51 17.17 -4.17
C ASP A 179 15.09 18.52 -4.77
N THR A 180 15.33 18.71 -6.06
CA THR A 180 15.00 19.96 -6.77
C THR A 180 13.50 20.24 -6.84
N SER A 181 12.64 19.25 -6.62
CA SER A 181 11.18 19.43 -6.67
C SER A 181 10.62 20.08 -5.41
N THR A 182 11.27 19.85 -4.26
CA THR A 182 10.85 20.33 -2.93
C THR A 182 11.85 21.26 -2.26
N GLY A 183 13.08 21.34 -2.77
CA GLY A 183 14.17 22.08 -2.14
C GLY A 183 14.69 21.43 -0.86
N VAL A 184 14.41 20.14 -0.62
CA VAL A 184 14.85 19.43 0.58
C VAL A 184 16.12 18.62 0.31
N THR A 185 17.08 18.72 1.23
CA THR A 185 18.28 17.88 1.19
C THR A 185 17.96 16.51 1.75
N VAL A 186 18.35 15.46 1.02
CA VAL A 186 18.14 14.06 1.39
C VAL A 186 19.49 13.37 1.53
N ASP A 187 19.59 12.42 2.46
CA ASP A 187 20.79 11.59 2.60
C ASP A 187 20.76 10.46 1.58
N ILE A 188 21.90 10.23 0.92
CA ILE A 188 22.13 9.10 0.02
C ILE A 188 22.56 7.91 0.89
N ASP A 189 21.57 7.23 1.45
CA ASP A 189 21.79 6.00 2.20
C ASP A 189 21.86 4.75 1.29
N SER A 190 22.02 3.57 1.90
CA SER A 190 22.02 2.31 1.16
C SER A 190 20.68 2.03 0.49
N TRP A 191 19.56 2.44 1.07
CA TRP A 191 18.22 2.19 0.51
C TRP A 191 17.96 3.05 -0.72
N TYR A 192 18.32 4.32 -0.68
CA TYR A 192 18.32 5.21 -1.84
C TYR A 192 19.14 4.59 -2.96
N THR A 193 20.38 4.17 -2.66
CA THR A 193 21.32 3.64 -3.64
C THR A 193 20.82 2.33 -4.27
N GLU A 194 20.29 1.41 -3.44
CA GLU A 194 19.74 0.13 -3.90
C GLU A 194 18.44 0.27 -4.70
N CYS A 195 17.57 1.21 -4.32
CA CYS A 195 16.33 1.48 -5.04
C CYS A 195 16.62 2.19 -6.38
N LYS A 196 17.51 3.18 -6.41
CA LYS A 196 17.94 3.86 -7.64
C LYS A 196 18.61 2.92 -8.64
N ASN A 197 19.54 2.08 -8.19
CA ASN A 197 20.32 1.18 -9.04
C ASN A 197 19.62 -0.16 -9.34
N SER A 198 18.35 -0.30 -8.97
CA SER A 198 17.57 -1.54 -9.10
C SER A 198 17.35 -2.03 -10.54
N LEU A 199 17.62 -1.22 -11.56
CA LEU A 199 17.49 -1.59 -12.98
C LEU A 199 18.38 -2.77 -13.37
N THR A 200 19.53 -2.92 -12.70
CA THR A 200 20.53 -3.94 -13.04
C THR A 200 20.66 -5.04 -11.98
N SER A 201 19.88 -5.00 -10.91
CA SER A 201 19.97 -5.96 -9.81
C SER A 201 18.62 -6.58 -9.49
N ASP A 202 18.66 -7.77 -8.87
CA ASP A 202 17.55 -8.43 -8.17
C ASP A 202 17.13 -7.64 -6.91
N SER A 203 17.06 -6.31 -7.03
CA SER A 203 16.69 -5.42 -5.94
C SER A 203 15.35 -5.85 -5.39
N LYS A 204 15.36 -6.17 -4.11
CA LYS A 204 14.18 -6.59 -3.33
C LYS A 204 13.25 -5.42 -3.02
N TRP A 205 13.68 -4.20 -3.34
CA TRP A 205 12.96 -2.97 -3.05
C TRP A 205 12.01 -2.60 -4.17
N SER A 206 10.82 -2.15 -3.79
CA SER A 206 9.76 -1.77 -4.72
C SER A 206 9.51 -0.27 -4.75
N SER A 207 9.69 0.39 -3.60
CA SER A 207 9.57 1.84 -3.44
C SER A 207 10.44 2.33 -2.28
N TRP A 208 10.76 3.61 -2.32
CA TRP A 208 11.36 4.38 -1.24
C TRP A 208 10.39 5.49 -0.86
N VAL A 209 10.10 5.63 0.44
CA VAL A 209 9.16 6.62 0.94
C VAL A 209 9.91 7.54 1.87
N GLN A 210 9.90 8.83 1.56
CA GLN A 210 10.49 9.82 2.43
C GLN A 210 9.40 10.70 3.05
N PRO A 211 9.27 10.66 4.38
CA PRO A 211 8.43 11.60 5.11
C PRO A 211 9.21 12.92 5.20
N LEU A 212 9.00 13.81 4.23
CA LEU A 212 9.62 15.12 4.25
C LEU A 212 8.92 16.05 5.24
N ALA A 213 9.70 16.89 5.92
CA ALA A 213 9.21 17.98 6.74
C ALA A 213 9.87 19.29 6.28
N PRO A 214 9.12 20.41 6.14
CA PRO A 214 7.74 20.55 5.70
C PRO A 214 7.61 20.42 4.16
N GLY A 215 6.60 19.71 3.66
CA GLY A 215 6.34 19.55 2.24
C GLY A 215 5.31 18.45 1.96
N PRO A 216 4.91 18.24 0.69
CA PRO A 216 4.02 17.14 0.33
C PRO A 216 4.67 15.79 0.67
N ARG A 217 3.83 14.78 0.94
CA ARG A 217 4.28 13.40 1.13
C ARG A 217 4.79 12.86 -0.20
N GLN A 218 5.86 12.06 -0.16
CA GLN A 218 6.47 11.53 -1.37
C GLN A 218 6.56 10.01 -1.38
N ILE A 219 6.27 9.43 -2.55
CA ILE A 219 6.60 8.04 -2.89
C ILE A 219 7.54 8.07 -4.09
N GLN A 220 8.73 7.48 -3.93
CA GLN A 220 9.64 7.18 -5.02
C GLN A 220 9.50 5.72 -5.41
N LEU A 221 9.11 5.43 -6.65
CA LEU A 221 9.14 4.06 -7.16
C LEU A 221 10.57 3.68 -7.57
N CYS A 222 10.98 2.45 -7.25
CA CYS A 222 12.28 1.93 -7.71
C CYS A 222 12.18 1.57 -9.20
N PRO A 223 13.01 2.15 -10.08
CA PRO A 223 12.88 1.94 -11.53
C PRO A 223 12.94 0.46 -11.96
N GLY A 224 13.78 -0.35 -11.31
CA GLY A 224 13.86 -1.79 -11.57
C GLY A 224 12.59 -2.55 -11.22
N TYR A 225 11.92 -2.18 -10.13
CA TYR A 225 10.62 -2.77 -9.79
C TYR A 225 9.55 -2.35 -10.81
N LEU A 226 9.48 -1.06 -11.14
CA LEU A 226 8.50 -0.53 -12.10
C LEU A 226 8.63 -1.20 -13.47
N SER A 227 9.87 -1.37 -13.98
CA SER A 227 10.13 -2.09 -15.22
C SER A 227 9.60 -3.53 -15.16
N ARG A 228 10.02 -4.31 -14.14
CA ARG A 228 9.60 -5.71 -13.99
C ARG A 228 8.10 -5.85 -13.83
N ALA A 229 7.49 -5.01 -13.01
CA ALA A 229 6.07 -5.09 -12.72
C ALA A 229 5.22 -4.72 -13.95
N SER A 230 5.71 -3.83 -14.82
CA SER A 230 5.04 -3.49 -16.08
C SER A 230 5.00 -4.66 -17.08
N ASP A 231 5.92 -5.62 -16.95
CA ASP A 231 6.05 -6.76 -17.86
C ASP A 231 5.47 -8.07 -17.26
N ARG A 232 5.00 -8.05 -16.00
CA ARG A 232 4.37 -9.20 -15.36
C ARG A 232 2.95 -9.42 -15.88
N HIS A 233 2.59 -10.70 -16.02
CA HIS A 233 1.23 -11.13 -16.38
C HIS A 233 0.22 -10.79 -15.27
N TYR A 234 0.62 -10.94 -14.02
CA TYR A 234 -0.17 -10.56 -12.84
C TYR A 234 0.43 -9.31 -12.21
N GLN A 235 -0.29 -8.20 -12.31
CA GLN A 235 0.14 -6.91 -11.78
C GLN A 235 -0.61 -6.54 -10.50
N VAL A 236 -1.85 -7.02 -10.36
CA VAL A 236 -2.76 -6.68 -9.25
C VAL A 236 -3.51 -7.90 -8.75
N LEU A 237 -4.13 -7.82 -7.57
CA LEU A 237 -4.83 -8.95 -6.94
C LEU A 237 -5.96 -9.50 -7.81
N GLU A 238 -6.63 -8.61 -8.56
CA GLU A 238 -7.72 -8.96 -9.46
C GLU A 238 -7.27 -9.89 -10.59
N ASP A 239 -6.04 -9.72 -11.10
CA ASP A 239 -5.51 -10.56 -12.18
C ASP A 239 -5.39 -12.02 -11.70
N ILE A 240 -4.98 -12.23 -10.45
CA ILE A 240 -4.92 -13.56 -9.83
C ILE A 240 -6.33 -14.11 -9.59
N ARG A 241 -7.25 -13.28 -9.09
CA ARG A 241 -8.65 -13.71 -8.86
C ARG A 241 -9.30 -14.21 -10.15
N HIS A 242 -9.07 -13.51 -11.25
CA HIS A 242 -9.59 -13.90 -12.54
C HIS A 242 -9.02 -15.25 -12.99
N ALA A 243 -7.70 -15.42 -12.93
CA ALA A 243 -7.06 -16.69 -13.27
C ALA A 243 -7.58 -17.86 -12.43
N LEU A 244 -7.71 -17.68 -11.10
CA LEU A 244 -8.25 -18.72 -10.21
C LEU A 244 -9.70 -19.08 -10.53
N THR A 245 -10.51 -18.09 -10.92
CA THR A 245 -11.90 -18.32 -11.29
C THR A 245 -11.98 -19.14 -12.57
N VAL A 246 -11.19 -18.79 -13.58
CA VAL A 246 -11.16 -19.52 -14.87
C VAL A 246 -10.72 -20.97 -14.67
N THR A 247 -9.65 -21.22 -13.89
CA THR A 247 -9.16 -22.58 -13.63
C THR A 247 -10.12 -23.46 -12.83
N ALA A 248 -11.08 -22.88 -12.10
CA ALA A 248 -12.05 -23.66 -11.34
C ALA A 248 -13.18 -24.25 -12.20
N PHE A 249 -13.36 -23.75 -13.43
CA PHE A 249 -14.48 -24.13 -14.31
C PHE A 249 -14.04 -24.85 -15.59
N GLU A 250 -12.75 -24.83 -15.94
CA GLU A 250 -12.24 -25.48 -17.14
C GLU A 250 -11.40 -26.72 -16.80
N PRO A 251 -11.58 -27.85 -17.53
CA PRO A 251 -10.80 -29.06 -17.30
C PRO A 251 -9.30 -28.82 -17.56
N PRO A 252 -8.40 -29.48 -16.81
CA PRO A 252 -7.01 -29.07 -16.59
C PRO A 252 -6.05 -29.22 -17.78
N HIS A 253 -6.52 -29.28 -19.02
CA HIS A 253 -5.68 -29.74 -20.13
C HIS A 253 -4.82 -28.67 -20.83
N ASP A 254 -5.11 -27.36 -20.73
CA ASP A 254 -4.37 -26.33 -21.49
C ASP A 254 -4.13 -24.99 -20.76
N HIS A 255 -4.31 -24.91 -19.44
CA HIS A 255 -4.10 -23.64 -18.74
C HIS A 255 -2.62 -23.29 -18.61
N PRO A 256 -2.23 -22.01 -18.81
CA PRO A 256 -0.93 -21.54 -18.37
C PRO A 256 -0.83 -21.82 -16.88
N LEU A 257 0.06 -22.75 -16.51
CA LEU A 257 0.35 -23.06 -15.12
C LEU A 257 0.59 -21.72 -14.40
N LEU A 258 -0.03 -21.55 -13.22
CA LEU A 258 0.42 -20.51 -12.29
C LEU A 258 1.95 -20.60 -12.25
N PRO A 259 2.69 -19.48 -12.35
CA PRO A 259 4.12 -19.53 -12.57
C PRO A 259 4.75 -20.54 -11.61
N GLU A 260 5.57 -21.46 -12.11
CA GLU A 260 6.36 -22.31 -11.22
C GLU A 260 7.29 -21.38 -10.45
N PHE A 261 6.94 -21.09 -9.20
CA PHE A 261 7.68 -20.13 -8.39
C PHE A 261 8.83 -20.83 -7.69
N GLU A 262 10.04 -20.30 -7.89
CA GLU A 262 11.24 -20.83 -7.24
C GLU A 262 11.11 -20.78 -5.69
N PRO A 263 11.61 -21.81 -4.97
CA PRO A 263 11.63 -21.82 -3.52
C PRO A 263 12.39 -20.60 -2.97
N TYR A 264 11.81 -19.93 -1.98
CA TYR A 264 12.49 -18.87 -1.24
C TYR A 264 13.14 -19.45 0.02
N GLU A 265 14.47 -19.41 0.13
CA GLU A 265 15.18 -19.71 1.37
C GLU A 265 15.10 -18.51 2.33
N ALA A 266 14.43 -18.72 3.47
CA ALA A 266 14.49 -17.79 4.60
C ALA A 266 15.38 -18.42 5.67
N ASP A 267 16.48 -17.75 6.03
CA ASP A 267 17.26 -18.04 7.24
C ASP A 267 17.85 -19.48 7.32
N GLY A 268 18.19 -20.09 6.18
CA GLY A 268 18.85 -21.40 6.12
C GLY A 268 17.94 -22.61 6.31
N GLU A 269 16.62 -22.40 6.48
CA GLU A 269 15.62 -23.46 6.35
C GLU A 269 15.08 -23.48 4.91
N VAL A 270 15.39 -24.55 4.19
CA VAL A 270 14.71 -24.88 2.94
C VAL A 270 13.27 -25.25 3.30
N VAL A 271 12.33 -24.32 3.09
CA VAL A 271 10.90 -24.63 3.13
C VAL A 271 10.58 -25.43 1.86
N GLN A 272 10.88 -26.72 1.90
CA GLN A 272 10.61 -27.64 0.81
C GLN A 272 9.10 -27.78 0.62
N GLY A 273 8.65 -27.41 -0.58
CA GLY A 273 7.40 -27.79 -1.24
C GLY A 273 6.22 -28.16 -0.34
N ASP A 274 5.32 -27.22 -0.15
CA ASP A 274 3.92 -27.39 -0.56
C ASP A 274 3.16 -26.10 -0.25
N VAL A 275 2.95 -25.34 -1.32
CA VAL A 275 2.10 -24.16 -1.44
C VAL A 275 2.50 -22.95 -0.59
N THR A 276 3.17 -22.00 -1.25
CA THR A 276 3.59 -20.68 -0.76
C THR A 276 2.74 -19.49 -1.26
N PRO A 277 1.42 -19.35 -0.99
CA PRO A 277 0.69 -18.23 -1.60
C PRO A 277 0.74 -16.86 -0.90
N PRO A 278 0.80 -16.69 0.45
CA PRO A 278 0.58 -15.34 0.97
C PRO A 278 1.83 -14.45 0.96
N VAL A 279 3.02 -15.02 0.77
CA VAL A 279 4.28 -14.23 0.66
C VAL A 279 4.37 -13.53 -0.71
N GLN A 280 3.67 -14.03 -1.73
CA GLN A 280 3.83 -13.55 -3.10
C GLN A 280 2.84 -12.44 -3.49
N TYR A 281 1.66 -12.36 -2.85
CA TYR A 281 0.72 -11.25 -3.07
C TYR A 281 1.29 -9.89 -2.64
N ALA A 282 2.30 -9.87 -1.75
CA ALA A 282 2.97 -8.65 -1.32
C ALA A 282 3.86 -8.02 -2.40
N TYR A 283 4.07 -8.68 -3.54
CA TYR A 283 4.80 -8.13 -4.68
C TYR A 283 3.90 -7.64 -5.82
N LEU A 284 2.58 -7.66 -5.62
CA LEU A 284 1.65 -7.03 -6.55
C LEU A 284 1.77 -5.51 -6.44
N GLY A 285 1.59 -4.82 -7.56
CA GLY A 285 1.75 -3.38 -7.63
C GLY A 285 0.78 -2.62 -6.73
N ASP A 286 -0.44 -3.14 -6.55
CA ASP A 286 -1.46 -2.59 -5.66
C ASP A 286 -1.12 -2.76 -4.17
N ALA A 287 -0.58 -3.92 -3.78
CA ALA A 287 -0.10 -4.18 -2.42
C ALA A 287 1.10 -3.29 -2.06
N ILE A 288 2.03 -3.13 -2.99
CA ILE A 288 3.21 -2.27 -2.83
C ILE A 288 2.82 -0.80 -2.77
N MET A 289 1.90 -0.37 -3.65
CA MET A 289 1.39 1.00 -3.62
C MET A 289 0.66 1.27 -2.30
N LEU A 290 -0.17 0.34 -1.84
CA LEU A 290 -0.82 0.44 -0.53
C LEU A 290 0.21 0.56 0.60
N GLU A 291 1.27 -0.23 0.58
CA GLU A 291 2.35 -0.15 1.57
C GLU A 291 3.04 1.23 1.55
N ALA A 292 3.36 1.72 0.35
CA ALA A 292 4.01 3.01 0.16
C ALA A 292 3.11 4.16 0.66
N MET A 293 1.82 4.12 0.36
CA MET A 293 0.84 5.10 0.85
C MET A 293 0.70 5.04 2.38
N LEU A 294 0.65 3.84 2.97
CA LEU A 294 0.61 3.67 4.43
C LEU A 294 1.83 4.27 5.13
N LYS A 295 3.01 4.18 4.50
CA LYS A 295 4.25 4.79 4.99
C LYS A 295 4.24 6.30 4.80
N ALA A 296 3.81 6.78 3.63
CA ALA A 296 3.83 8.20 3.27
C ALA A 296 2.82 9.03 4.08
N LEU A 297 1.62 8.51 4.29
CA LEU A 297 0.50 9.22 4.94
C LEU A 297 0.45 9.05 6.47
N ARG A 298 1.57 8.65 7.07
CA ARG A 298 1.66 8.45 8.51
C ARG A 298 1.51 9.78 9.27
N PRO A 299 0.96 9.76 10.50
CA PRO A 299 0.91 10.96 11.34
C PRO A 299 2.30 11.54 11.61
N GLU A 300 2.38 12.87 11.66
CA GLU A 300 3.60 13.60 12.02
C GLU A 300 4.09 13.20 13.42
N GLY A 301 5.42 13.15 13.59
CA GLY A 301 6.04 12.76 14.86
C GLY A 301 6.19 11.25 15.08
N MET A 302 5.76 10.40 14.13
CA MET A 302 6.19 8.99 14.12
C MET A 302 7.61 8.85 13.56
N ASP A 303 8.48 8.20 14.33
CA ASP A 303 9.87 7.89 13.96
C ASP A 303 9.91 6.97 12.72
N PRO A 304 10.51 7.42 11.59
CA PRO A 304 10.64 6.63 10.38
C PRO A 304 11.43 5.34 10.57
N ILE A 305 12.49 5.40 11.38
CA ILE A 305 13.50 4.35 11.42
C ILE A 305 13.00 3.16 12.25
N ARG A 306 12.21 3.43 13.30
CA ARG A 306 11.67 2.39 14.18
C ARG A 306 10.48 1.62 13.64
N THR A 307 9.83 2.09 12.57
CA THR A 307 8.55 1.53 12.12
C THR A 307 8.65 0.64 10.88
N GLU A 308 9.81 0.53 10.22
CA GLU A 308 9.91 -0.07 8.88
C GLU A 308 10.91 -1.22 8.72
N GLN A 309 11.69 -1.59 9.74
CA GLN A 309 12.49 -2.85 9.74
C GLN A 309 11.64 -4.09 10.07
N GLU A 310 10.31 -3.98 9.96
CA GLU A 310 9.39 -5.06 10.26
C GLU A 310 9.30 -6.09 9.12
N PRO A 311 8.87 -7.31 9.43
CA PRO A 311 9.36 -8.46 8.70
C PRO A 311 8.54 -8.65 7.40
N VAL A 312 9.23 -8.60 6.26
CA VAL A 312 8.66 -8.72 4.91
C VAL A 312 8.14 -10.15 4.68
N GLY A 313 6.89 -10.28 4.25
CA GLY A 313 6.27 -11.58 3.97
C GLY A 313 5.23 -11.98 5.02
N TRP A 314 4.20 -12.71 4.59
CA TRP A 314 3.10 -13.14 5.46
C TRP A 314 3.54 -13.96 6.68
N ILE A 315 4.48 -14.90 6.51
CA ILE A 315 4.97 -15.75 7.62
C ILE A 315 5.57 -14.86 8.70
N LYS A 316 6.36 -13.89 8.26
CA LYS A 316 7.05 -12.91 9.06
C LYS A 316 6.07 -11.96 9.76
N ALA A 317 5.09 -11.41 9.03
CA ALA A 317 4.00 -10.61 9.60
C ALA A 317 3.15 -11.41 10.61
N ARG A 318 2.77 -12.64 10.28
CA ARG A 318 2.04 -13.54 11.20
C ARG A 318 2.83 -13.83 12.47
N ALA A 319 4.13 -14.10 12.35
CA ALA A 319 5.00 -14.33 13.49
C ALA A 319 5.12 -13.09 14.38
N ALA A 320 5.21 -11.90 13.77
CA ALA A 320 5.22 -10.62 14.48
C ALA A 320 3.90 -10.36 15.22
N GLY A 321 2.75 -10.57 14.56
CA GLY A 321 1.41 -10.47 15.17
C GLY A 321 1.21 -11.38 16.38
N ARG A 322 1.91 -12.52 16.44
CA ARG A 322 1.88 -13.45 17.59
C ARG A 322 2.75 -13.02 18.76
N ARG A 323 3.84 -12.27 18.52
CA ARG A 323 4.74 -11.85 19.59
C ARG A 323 4.01 -10.87 20.50
N LEU A 324 4.18 -11.07 21.81
CA LEU A 324 3.54 -10.24 22.83
C LEU A 324 3.87 -8.76 22.65
N ASP A 325 4.95 -8.39 21.94
CA ASP A 325 5.38 -7.03 21.64
C ASP A 325 5.25 -6.57 20.18
N GLY A 326 5.07 -7.50 19.24
CA GLY A 326 5.57 -7.33 17.86
C GLY A 326 4.55 -7.05 16.74
N GLY A 327 3.25 -7.16 16.98
CA GLY A 327 2.24 -6.71 16.02
C GLY A 327 1.85 -5.27 16.31
N THR A 328 2.72 -4.32 15.99
CA THR A 328 2.32 -2.92 16.14
C THR A 328 1.37 -2.56 15.00
N SER A 329 0.29 -1.83 15.31
CA SER A 329 -0.55 -1.12 14.31
C SER A 329 0.28 -0.29 13.31
N ARG A 330 1.57 -0.10 13.61
CA ARG A 330 2.50 0.74 12.88
C ARG A 330 3.08 0.11 11.64
N SER A 331 3.10 -1.21 11.55
CA SER A 331 3.67 -1.95 10.44
C SER A 331 2.82 -1.80 9.17
N ALA A 332 3.35 -1.16 8.14
CA ALA A 332 2.66 -1.03 6.87
C ALA A 332 2.31 -2.41 6.28
N SER A 333 3.23 -3.38 6.35
CA SER A 333 3.01 -4.71 5.80
C SER A 333 1.85 -5.46 6.46
N HIS A 334 1.65 -5.34 7.80
CA HIS A 334 0.48 -5.96 8.45
C HIS A 334 -0.84 -5.39 7.93
N ASN A 335 -0.89 -4.06 7.73
CA ASN A 335 -2.04 -3.38 7.17
C ASN A 335 -2.31 -3.84 5.72
N VAL A 336 -1.26 -4.03 4.91
CA VAL A 336 -1.37 -4.57 3.54
C VAL A 336 -1.94 -5.98 3.56
N TYR A 337 -1.39 -6.90 4.37
CA TYR A 337 -1.92 -8.27 4.47
C TYR A 337 -3.35 -8.32 4.98
N TYR A 338 -3.69 -7.44 5.91
CA TYR A 338 -5.06 -7.32 6.38
C TYR A 338 -6.00 -6.83 5.28
N ALA A 339 -5.58 -5.87 4.46
CA ALA A 339 -6.37 -5.36 3.35
C ALA A 339 -6.57 -6.41 2.25
N ILE A 340 -5.51 -7.13 1.88
CA ILE A 340 -5.59 -8.27 0.95
C ILE A 340 -6.57 -9.32 1.50
N GLY A 341 -6.38 -9.76 2.75
CA GLY A 341 -7.26 -10.74 3.38
C GLY A 341 -8.71 -10.26 3.46
N SER A 342 -8.93 -8.98 3.76
CA SER A 342 -10.26 -8.37 3.81
C SER A 342 -10.95 -8.38 2.44
N LYS A 343 -10.23 -8.02 1.37
CA LYS A 343 -10.72 -8.07 -0.01
C LYS A 343 -11.11 -9.49 -0.41
N LEU A 344 -10.30 -10.47 -0.01
CA LEU A 344 -10.56 -11.89 -0.27
C LEU A 344 -11.73 -12.42 0.56
N SER A 345 -11.93 -11.96 1.80
CA SER A 345 -13.05 -12.36 2.67
C SER A 345 -14.43 -11.92 2.17
N ILE A 346 -14.51 -10.72 1.59
CA ILE A 346 -15.80 -10.10 1.20
C ILE A 346 -16.31 -10.67 -0.13
N ALA A 347 -15.45 -11.31 -0.94
CA ALA A 347 -15.88 -11.88 -2.22
C ALA A 347 -16.91 -13.01 -2.02
N PRO A 348 -17.93 -13.16 -2.89
CA PRO A 348 -18.92 -14.23 -2.82
C PRO A 348 -18.30 -15.65 -2.81
N ALA A 349 -17.15 -15.84 -3.47
CA ALA A 349 -16.34 -17.06 -3.44
C ALA A 349 -15.28 -17.10 -2.31
N GLY A 350 -15.16 -16.01 -1.54
CA GLY A 350 -14.11 -15.74 -0.57
C GLY A 350 -14.11 -16.63 0.68
N GLY A 351 -15.25 -17.25 1.00
CA GLY A 351 -15.34 -18.21 2.11
C GLY A 351 -14.39 -19.41 1.95
N GLN A 352 -14.12 -19.83 0.71
CA GLN A 352 -13.13 -20.87 0.43
C GLN A 352 -11.70 -20.35 0.61
N LEU A 353 -11.37 -19.19 0.02
CA LEU A 353 -10.01 -18.64 0.06
C LEU A 353 -9.50 -18.33 1.48
N LEU A 354 -10.37 -17.90 2.41
CA LEU A 354 -9.94 -17.69 3.80
C LEU A 354 -9.83 -18.97 4.63
N THR A 355 -10.64 -19.98 4.33
CA THR A 355 -10.51 -21.30 4.98
C THR A 355 -9.11 -21.85 4.69
N ILE A 356 -8.60 -21.59 3.49
CA ILE A 356 -7.27 -21.99 3.06
C ILE A 356 -6.15 -21.25 3.82
N MET A 357 -6.33 -19.96 4.12
CA MET A 357 -5.39 -19.20 4.95
C MET A 357 -5.34 -19.69 6.42
N LYS A 358 -6.43 -20.29 6.91
CA LYS A 358 -6.61 -20.70 8.31
C LYS A 358 -5.88 -22.00 8.66
N THR A 359 -5.90 -23.01 7.79
CA THR A 359 -5.65 -24.40 8.22
C THR A 359 -4.21 -24.89 8.14
N SER A 360 -3.34 -24.36 7.28
CA SER A 360 -2.23 -25.23 6.87
C SER A 360 -0.85 -24.59 6.65
N GLY A 361 -0.72 -23.29 6.37
CA GLY A 361 0.53 -22.87 5.71
C GLY A 361 0.78 -23.62 4.37
N ARG A 362 -0.25 -24.33 3.89
CA ARG A 362 -0.43 -24.97 2.59
C ARG A 362 -1.79 -24.50 2.08
N PHE A 363 -1.94 -24.28 0.79
CA PHE A 363 -3.24 -24.00 0.21
C PHE A 363 -3.84 -25.30 -0.31
N THR A 364 -4.95 -25.76 0.27
CA THR A 364 -5.74 -26.85 -0.30
C THR A 364 -7.04 -26.23 -0.81
N TYR A 365 -7.18 -26.09 -2.12
CA TYR A 365 -8.43 -25.62 -2.74
C TYR A 365 -9.55 -26.58 -2.35
N LEU A 366 -10.48 -26.11 -1.52
CA LEU A 366 -11.77 -26.78 -1.36
C LEU A 366 -12.61 -26.32 -2.54
N TYR A 367 -12.81 -27.20 -3.52
CA TYR A 367 -13.78 -26.99 -4.59
C TYR A 367 -15.14 -26.64 -3.98
N PRO A 368 -15.94 -25.77 -4.63
CA PRO A 368 -17.35 -25.69 -4.29
C PRO A 368 -17.94 -27.11 -4.37
N PRO A 369 -18.74 -27.53 -3.37
CA PRO A 369 -19.55 -28.73 -3.58
C PRO A 369 -20.31 -28.51 -4.89
N GLU A 370 -20.30 -29.53 -5.75
CA GLU A 370 -21.08 -29.46 -6.99
C GLU A 370 -22.50 -28.98 -6.66
N PRO A 371 -23.10 -28.11 -7.49
CA PRO A 371 -24.49 -27.72 -7.35
C PRO A 371 -25.36 -28.96 -7.64
N GLY A 372 -25.47 -29.85 -6.64
CA GLY A 372 -25.97 -31.21 -6.82
C GLY A 372 -26.68 -31.80 -5.61
N ASP A 373 -26.18 -31.62 -4.38
CA ASP A 373 -26.72 -32.36 -3.22
C ASP A 373 -27.06 -31.50 -2.00
N LEU A 374 -27.97 -30.54 -2.21
CA LEU A 374 -28.82 -30.03 -1.13
C LEU A 374 -30.29 -30.23 -1.53
N THR A 375 -30.75 -31.48 -1.51
CA THR A 375 -32.17 -31.77 -1.27
C THR A 375 -32.46 -31.60 0.22
N VAL A 376 -33.49 -30.80 0.48
CA VAL A 376 -34.06 -30.35 1.78
C VAL A 376 -34.03 -31.40 2.89
#